data_AF-C3ZDT0-F1
#
_entry.id   AF-C3ZDT0-F1
#
_cell.length_a   1.000
_cell.length_b   1.000
_cell.length_c   1.000
_cell.angle_alpha   90.00
_cell.angle_beta   90.00
_cell.angle_gamma   90.00
#
_symmetry.space_group_name_H-M   'P 1'
#
loop_
_entity.id
_entity.type
_entity.pdbx_description
1 polymer ?
#
loop_
_entity_poly.entity_id
_entity_poly.type
_entity_poly.pdbx_seq_one_letter_code
_entity_poly.pdbx_strand_id
1 'polypeptide(L)'
;NIVQLLGIITANEKYLLLEYCQKGDLLWVLHQFRCGEEDGQTAPDLLRRLLRYAVHVARALGELERLRIVHRDVAARNVLITVDDMAKLADFGLARDVYTADNYVSTSHKLLP
;
A
#
# COMPACT_ATOMS: atom_id res chain seq x y z
N ASN A 1 -2.80 4.27 -8.92
CA ASN A 1 -2.29 3.01 -8.34
C ASN A 1 -2.55 2.93 -6.84
N ILE A 2 -3.78 3.21 -6.41
CA ILE A 2 -4.20 3.15 -5.01
C ILE A 2 -5.33 2.12 -4.94
N VAL A 3 -5.38 1.33 -3.87
CA VAL A 3 -6.45 0.35 -3.64
C VAL A 3 -7.81 1.07 -3.62
N GLN A 4 -8.75 0.56 -4.42
CA GLN A 4 -10.09 1.10 -4.56
C GLN A 4 -11.00 0.68 -3.39
N LEU A 5 -11.71 1.65 -2.83
CA LEU A 5 -12.85 1.42 -1.94
C LEU A 5 -14.10 1.14 -2.79
N LEU A 6 -14.65 -0.06 -2.64
CA LEU A 6 -15.87 -0.49 -3.33
C LEU A 6 -17.13 -0.14 -2.53
N GLY A 7 -17.02 -0.08 -1.21
CA GLY A 7 -18.16 0.25 -0.34
C GLY A 7 -17.81 0.23 1.14
N ILE A 8 -18.76 0.70 1.95
CA ILE A 8 -18.66 0.74 3.41
C ILE A 8 -19.95 0.13 3.98
N ILE A 9 -19.81 -0.72 4.99
CA ILE A 9 -20.95 -1.20 5.79
C ILE A 9 -20.86 -0.53 7.16
N THR A 10 -21.95 0.10 7.61
CA THR A 10 -22.01 0.88 8.86
C THR A 10 -23.11 0.44 9.82
N ALA A 11 -23.85 -0.64 9.52
CA ALA A 11 -25.06 -1.01 10.25
C ALA A 11 -24.81 -1.43 11.71
N ASN A 12 -23.85 -2.34 11.94
CA ASN A 12 -23.47 -2.81 13.27
C ASN A 12 -21.95 -2.63 13.45
N GLU A 13 -21.19 -3.58 12.92
CA GLU A 13 -19.75 -3.48 12.78
C GLU A 13 -19.38 -2.71 11.51
N LYS A 14 -18.27 -1.99 11.56
CA LYS A 14 -17.80 -1.17 10.44
C LYS A 14 -16.89 -2.00 9.55
N TYR A 15 -17.27 -2.18 8.28
CA TYR A 15 -16.46 -2.88 7.29
C TYR A 15 -16.12 -1.98 6.12
N LEU A 16 -14.90 -2.12 5.61
CA LEU A 16 -14.46 -1.55 4.33
C LEU A 16 -14.43 -2.68 3.30
N LEU A 17 -15.14 -2.50 2.20
CA LEU A 17 -15.04 -3.39 1.04
C LEU A 17 -14.01 -2.78 0.10
N LEU A 18 -12.87 -3.43 -0.03
CA LEU A 18 -11.77 -2.99 -0.88
C LEU A 18 -11.65 -3.92 -2.09
N GLU A 19 -11.05 -3.43 -3.16
CA GLU A 19 -10.67 -4.31 -4.26
C GLU A 19 -9.73 -5.42 -3.80
N TYR A 20 -9.93 -6.62 -4.35
CA TYR A 20 -9.13 -7.79 -4.00
C TYR A 20 -7.88 -7.88 -4.89
N CYS A 21 -6.71 -7.88 -4.26
CA CYS A 21 -5.41 -8.03 -4.91
C CYS A 21 -4.89 -9.46 -4.71
N GLN A 22 -5.01 -10.28 -5.75
CA GLN A 22 -4.87 -11.74 -5.70
C GLN A 22 -3.47 -12.21 -5.32
N LYS A 23 -2.43 -11.43 -5.62
CA LYS A 23 -1.03 -11.81 -5.39
C LYS A 23 -0.51 -11.38 -4.01
N GLY A 24 -1.39 -10.87 -3.15
CA GLY A 24 -1.04 -10.45 -1.79
C GLY A 24 -0.22 -9.17 -1.76
N ASP A 25 0.56 -8.99 -0.69
CA ASP A 25 1.40 -7.81 -0.52
C ASP A 25 2.78 -7.96 -1.19
N LEU A 26 3.39 -6.81 -1.51
CA LEU A 26 4.66 -6.72 -2.20
C LEU A 26 5.82 -7.25 -1.34
N LEU A 27 5.75 -7.19 0.00
CA LEU A 27 6.80 -7.75 0.84
C LEU A 27 6.87 -9.27 0.66
N TRP A 28 5.72 -9.94 0.64
CA TRP A 28 5.64 -11.36 0.35
C TRP A 28 6.16 -11.68 -1.06
N VAL A 29 5.73 -10.93 -2.09
CA VAL A 29 6.22 -11.11 -3.47
C VAL A 29 7.74 -10.94 -3.57
N LEU A 30 8.32 -9.93 -2.90
CA LEU A 30 9.77 -9.71 -2.86
C LEU A 30 10.51 -10.86 -2.16
N HIS A 31 9.91 -11.47 -1.14
CA HIS A 31 10.47 -12.64 -0.47
C HIS A 31 10.57 -13.83 -1.42
N GLN A 32 9.52 -14.08 -2.22
CA GLN A 32 9.51 -15.17 -3.20
C GLN A 32 10.63 -15.03 -4.24
N PHE A 33 10.87 -13.80 -4.73
CA PHE A 33 11.98 -13.54 -5.65
C PHE A 33 13.33 -13.87 -5.04
N ARG A 34 13.51 -13.58 -3.74
CA ARG A 34 14.77 -13.84 -3.04
C ARG A 34 14.99 -15.33 -2.80
N CYS A 35 13.93 -16.09 -2.57
CA CYS A 35 13.97 -17.53 -2.37
C CYS A 35 14.04 -18.34 -3.67
N GLY A 36 13.97 -17.68 -4.83
CA GLY A 36 14.05 -18.35 -6.13
C GLY A 36 12.81 -19.20 -6.44
N GLU A 37 11.66 -18.87 -5.85
CA GLU A 37 10.41 -19.64 -6.03
C GLU A 37 9.72 -19.37 -7.37
N GLU A 38 10.19 -18.38 -8.16
CA GLU A 38 9.69 -18.12 -9.50
C GLU A 38 10.54 -18.82 -10.57
N ASP A 39 9.97 -19.87 -11.14
CA ASP A 39 10.57 -20.69 -12.18
C ASP A 39 10.69 -19.88 -13.50
N GLY A 40 11.93 -19.62 -13.96
CA GLY A 40 12.20 -19.20 -15.34
C GLY A 40 12.36 -17.71 -15.66
N GLN A 41 12.39 -16.78 -14.68
CA GLN A 41 12.70 -15.37 -14.97
C GLN A 41 14.20 -15.09 -15.02
N THR A 42 14.63 -14.33 -16.04
CA THR A 42 16.00 -13.83 -16.11
C THR A 42 16.20 -12.62 -15.19
N ALA A 43 17.44 -12.33 -14.78
CA ALA A 43 17.75 -11.15 -13.96
C ALA A 43 17.24 -9.81 -14.58
N PRO A 44 17.35 -9.60 -15.91
CA PRO A 44 16.72 -8.43 -16.56
C PRO A 44 15.20 -8.35 -16.41
N ASP A 45 14.48 -9.48 -16.46
CA ASP A 45 13.01 -9.51 -16.35
C ASP A 45 12.57 -9.11 -14.95
N LEU A 46 13.26 -9.65 -13.94
CA LEU A 46 13.05 -9.29 -12.54
C LEU A 46 13.26 -7.80 -12.32
N LEU A 47 14.36 -7.24 -12.82
CA LEU A 47 14.64 -5.80 -12.70
C LEU A 47 13.53 -4.95 -13.34
N ARG A 48 13.06 -5.32 -14.54
CA ARG A 48 11.95 -4.63 -15.20
C ARG A 48 10.68 -4.67 -14.35
N ARG A 49 10.38 -5.82 -13.73
CA ARG A 49 9.21 -5.99 -12.87
C ARG A 49 9.29 -5.13 -11.61
N LEU A 50 10.43 -5.12 -10.92
CA LEU A 50 10.67 -4.27 -9.75
C LEU A 50 10.55 -2.78 -10.09
N LEU A 51 11.10 -2.35 -11.23
CA LEU A 51 10.96 -0.97 -11.70
C LEU A 51 9.50 -0.60 -11.99
N ARG A 52 8.70 -1.52 -12.57
CA ARG A 52 7.25 -1.29 -12.75
C ARG A 52 6.55 -1.06 -11.40
N TYR A 53 6.85 -1.87 -10.38
CA TYR A 53 6.27 -1.66 -9.04
C TYR A 53 6.66 -0.30 -8.45
N ALA A 54 7.92 0.11 -8.57
CA ALA A 54 8.37 1.41 -8.11
C ALA A 54 7.62 2.56 -8.82
N VAL A 55 7.45 2.47 -10.14
CA VAL A 55 6.68 3.46 -10.92
C VAL A 55 5.22 3.50 -10.49
N HIS A 56 4.59 2.35 -10.24
CA HIS A 56 3.22 2.29 -9.75
C HIS A 56 3.06 2.94 -8.38
N VAL A 57 3.97 2.66 -7.43
CA VAL A 57 3.95 3.29 -6.11
C VAL A 57 4.18 4.80 -6.23
N ALA A 58 5.13 5.25 -7.06
CA ALA A 58 5.35 6.68 -7.30
C ALA A 58 4.12 7.38 -7.88
N ARG A 59 3.40 6.75 -8.82
CA ARG A 59 2.11 7.26 -9.33
C ARG A 59 1.05 7.36 -8.26
N ALA A 60 1.00 6.41 -7.32
CA ALA A 60 0.09 6.47 -6.17
C ALA A 60 0.41 7.68 -5.29
N LEU A 61 1.69 7.88 -4.96
CA LEU A 61 2.15 8.99 -4.13
C LEU A 61 1.91 10.36 -4.80
N GLY A 62 2.11 10.46 -6.11
CA GLY A 62 1.78 11.69 -6.85
C GLY A 62 0.28 12.02 -6.79
N GLU A 63 -0.60 11.01 -6.78
CA GLU A 63 -2.03 11.24 -6.58
C GLU A 63 -2.36 11.64 -5.14
N LEU A 64 -1.70 11.06 -4.14
CA LEU A 64 -1.86 11.48 -2.75
C LEU A 64 -1.39 12.92 -2.52
N GLU A 65 -0.27 13.32 -3.14
CA GLU A 65 0.20 14.70 -3.12
C GLU A 65 -0.83 15.66 -3.71
N ARG A 66 -1.39 15.32 -4.88
CA ARG A 66 -2.45 16.10 -5.55
C ARG A 66 -3.67 16.27 -4.64
N LEU A 67 -4.02 15.23 -3.88
CA LEU A 67 -5.13 15.20 -2.93
C LEU A 67 -4.75 15.79 -1.55
N ARG A 68 -3.50 16.20 -1.34
CA ARG A 68 -2.99 16.70 -0.05
C ARG A 68 -3.14 15.68 1.09
N ILE A 69 -2.95 14.41 0.78
CA ILE A 69 -3.00 13.30 1.75
C ILE A 69 -1.57 12.81 2.03
N VAL A 70 -1.21 12.72 3.31
CA VAL A 70 0.03 12.06 3.75
C VAL A 70 -0.30 10.66 4.23
N HIS A 71 0.25 9.64 3.58
CA HIS A 71 0.00 8.23 3.94
C HIS A 71 0.63 7.81 5.28
N ARG A 72 1.85 8.32 5.58
CA ARG A 72 2.67 8.05 6.78
C ARG A 72 3.14 6.61 7.02
N ASP A 73 2.75 5.64 6.18
CA ASP A 73 3.22 4.25 6.30
C ASP A 73 3.41 3.59 4.93
N VAL A 74 4.23 4.23 4.08
CA VAL A 74 4.57 3.69 2.77
C VAL A 74 5.66 2.63 2.95
N ALA A 75 5.25 1.37 2.92
CA ALA A 75 6.13 0.21 3.07
C ALA A 75 5.67 -0.93 2.16
N ALA A 76 6.55 -1.87 1.81
CA ALA A 76 6.22 -2.99 0.91
C ALA A 76 5.03 -3.84 1.39
N ARG A 77 4.87 -4.02 2.71
CA ARG A 77 3.70 -4.70 3.32
C ARG A 77 2.36 -4.01 3.05
N ASN A 78 2.38 -2.70 2.79
CA ASN A 78 1.21 -1.86 2.51
C ASN A 78 1.04 -1.61 1.01
N VAL A 79 1.72 -2.37 0.16
CA VAL A 79 1.53 -2.33 -1.29
C VAL A 79 1.00 -3.69 -1.71
N LEU A 80 -0.18 -3.73 -2.30
CA LEU A 80 -0.81 -4.95 -2.78
C LEU A 80 -0.58 -5.15 -4.28
N ILE A 81 -0.53 -6.41 -4.72
CA ILE A 81 -0.29 -6.79 -6.12
C ILE A 81 -1.54 -7.47 -6.70
N THR A 82 -2.04 -6.92 -7.81
CA THR A 82 -3.19 -7.48 -8.52
C THR A 82 -2.81 -8.69 -9.38
N VAL A 83 -3.81 -9.43 -9.86
CA VAL A 83 -3.62 -10.51 -10.84
C VAL A 83 -2.81 -10.07 -12.06
N ASP A 84 -3.07 -8.87 -12.56
CA ASP A 84 -2.38 -8.24 -13.71
C ASP A 84 -0.96 -7.72 -13.38
N ASP A 85 -0.41 -8.08 -12.22
CA ASP A 85 0.93 -7.67 -11.80
C ASP A 85 1.08 -6.15 -11.61
N MET A 86 -0.01 -5.50 -11.18
CA MET A 86 -0.03 -4.07 -10.88
C MET A 86 0.11 -3.86 -9.38
N ALA A 87 1.03 -2.97 -8.98
CA ALA A 87 1.18 -2.57 -7.59
C ALA A 87 0.20 -1.45 -7.24
N LYS A 88 -0.43 -1.57 -6.08
CA LYS A 88 -1.40 -0.61 -5.55
C LYS A 88 -1.10 -0.31 -4.08
N LEU A 89 -0.96 0.97 -3.75
CA LEU A 89 -0.77 1.41 -2.37
C LEU A 89 -2.06 1.22 -1.56
N ALA A 90 -1.93 0.66 -0.37
CA ALA A 90 -3.01 0.23 0.52
C ALA A 90 -2.71 0.65 1.98
N ASP A 91 -3.65 0.36 2.88
CA ASP A 91 -3.56 0.68 4.32
C ASP A 91 -3.41 2.17 4.65
N PHE A 92 -4.52 2.89 4.52
CA PHE A 92 -4.64 4.30 4.88
C PHE A 92 -4.98 4.50 6.37
N GLY A 93 -4.82 3.49 7.23
CA GLY A 93 -5.18 3.58 8.65
C GLY A 93 -4.42 4.67 9.41
N LEU A 94 -3.24 5.04 8.92
CA LEU A 94 -2.44 6.15 9.43
C LEU A 94 -2.46 7.39 8.52
N ALA A 95 -3.27 7.44 7.45
CA ALA A 95 -3.27 8.60 6.57
C ALA A 95 -3.87 9.86 7.22
N ARG A 96 -3.43 11.04 6.79
CA ARG A 96 -3.95 12.34 7.28
C ARG A 96 -4.00 13.38 6.16
N ASP A 97 -4.96 14.30 6.26
CA ASP A 97 -5.00 15.52 5.45
C ASP A 97 -3.98 16.53 6.02
N VAL A 98 -3.19 17.13 5.11
CA VAL A 98 -2.13 18.11 5.43
C VAL A 98 -2.65 19.34 6.18
N TYR A 99 -3.93 19.73 6.00
CA TYR A 99 -4.49 20.94 6.62
C TYR A 99 -5.22 20.70 7.95
N THR A 100 -5.62 19.46 8.25
CA THR A 100 -6.20 19.11 9.57
C THR A 100 -5.17 18.89 10.67
N ALA A 101 -3.90 19.21 10.41
CA ALA A 101 -2.82 19.16 11.39
C ALA A 101 -2.86 20.34 12.38
N ASP A 102 -4.03 20.64 12.95
CA ASP A 102 -4.09 21.48 14.15
C ASP A 102 -3.63 20.64 15.35
N ASN A 103 -2.44 20.98 15.83
CA ASN A 103 -1.87 20.69 17.15
C ASN A 103 -1.90 19.23 17.63
N TYR A 104 -0.71 18.65 17.68
CA TYR A 104 -0.39 17.46 18.45
C TYR A 104 -0.80 17.63 19.93
N VAL A 105 -1.96 17.10 20.34
CA VAL A 105 -2.21 16.77 21.75
C VAL A 105 -1.79 15.33 21.96
N SER A 106 -0.59 15.14 22.50
CA SER A 106 -0.14 13.85 23.02
C SER A 106 -1.05 13.45 24.19
N THR A 107 -2.07 12.63 23.94
CA THR A 107 -2.73 11.86 25.01
C THR A 107 -1.90 10.60 25.29
N SER A 108 -0.60 10.79 25.53
CA SER A 108 0.32 9.72 25.89
C SER A 108 0.21 9.41 27.39
N HIS A 109 -0.75 8.55 27.73
CA HIS A 109 -0.57 7.60 28.83
C HIS A 109 -0.64 6.18 28.28
N LYS A 110 0.31 5.84 27.41
CA LYS A 110 0.76 4.47 27.19
C LYS A 110 2.20 4.55 26.71
N LEU A 111 3.13 4.23 27.62
CA LEU A 111 4.47 3.84 27.22
C LEU A 111 4.34 2.55 26.42
N LEU A 112 4.94 2.51 25.24
CA LEU A 112 5.22 1.27 24.52
C LEU A 112 6.47 0.62 25.15
N PRO A 113 6.57 -0.72 25.12
CA PRO A 113 7.72 -1.47 25.63
C PRO A 113 9.02 -1.15 24.87
#